data_AF-A0A1H0L8W3-F1
#
_entry.id   AF-A0A1H0L8W3-F1
#
_cell.length_a   1.000
_cell.length_b   1.000
_cell.length_c   1.000
_cell.angle_alpha   90.00
_cell.angle_beta   90.00
_cell.angle_gamma   90.00
#
_symmetry.space_group_name_H-M   'P 1'
#
loop_
_entity.id
_entity.type
_entity.pdbx_description
1 polymer ?
#
loop_
_entity_poly.entity_id
_entity_poly.type
_entity_poly.pdbx_seq_one_letter_code
_entity_poly.pdbx_strand_id
1 'polypeptide(L)'
;MSCEEMGPGEAAGSDCSEVLHRVYEYLDGEMTTADTVKIKQHLEACGPCLHQYDLDQALKALVKRSCACEEAPVELRTSIMARITTIRYEISE
;
A
#
# COMPACT_ATOMS: atom_id res chain seq x y z
N MET A 1 -11.44 -29.72 10.11
CA MET A 1 -12.66 -29.18 9.47
C MET A 1 -12.20 -28.07 8.57
N SER A 2 -11.89 -28.43 7.33
CA SER A 2 -11.39 -27.55 6.30
C SER A 2 -12.56 -26.68 5.83
N CYS A 3 -12.44 -25.37 5.99
CA CYS A 3 -13.32 -24.41 5.34
C CYS A 3 -12.67 -24.07 3.99
N GLU A 4 -12.98 -24.88 2.98
CA GLU A 4 -12.83 -24.54 1.58
C GLU A 4 -14.22 -24.14 1.12
N GLU A 5 -14.40 -22.95 0.54
CA GLU A 5 -15.36 -22.65 -0.53
C GLU A 5 -15.07 -21.22 -1.03
N MET A 6 -14.38 -21.18 -2.17
CA MET A 6 -14.01 -20.03 -3.00
C MET A 6 -15.23 -19.59 -3.83
N GLY A 7 -15.66 -18.33 -3.71
CA GLY A 7 -16.73 -17.76 -4.55
C GLY A 7 -16.18 -17.18 -5.87
N PRO A 8 -16.93 -17.21 -6.99
CA PRO A 8 -16.41 -16.86 -8.31
C PRO A 8 -16.29 -15.32 -8.44
N GLY A 9 -15.06 -14.83 -8.35
CA GLY A 9 -14.71 -13.43 -8.58
C GLY A 9 -14.43 -13.15 -10.06
N GLU A 10 -15.46 -13.18 -10.91
CA GLU A 10 -15.35 -12.65 -12.28
C GLU A 10 -15.80 -11.18 -12.32
N ALA A 11 -15.05 -10.31 -11.65
CA ALA A 11 -15.05 -8.88 -11.94
C ALA A 11 -13.98 -8.64 -13.01
N ALA A 12 -14.43 -8.41 -14.24
CA ALA A 12 -13.62 -8.30 -15.46
C ALA A 12 -12.27 -7.58 -15.26
N GLY A 13 -11.20 -8.37 -15.10
CA GLY A 13 -9.81 -7.92 -15.31
C GLY A 13 -8.80 -8.17 -14.18
N SER A 14 -9.20 -8.56 -12.96
CA SER A 14 -8.25 -8.90 -11.89
C SER A 14 -8.79 -9.93 -10.92
N ASP A 15 -7.95 -10.90 -10.56
CA ASP A 15 -8.30 -11.93 -9.58
C ASP A 15 -8.36 -11.33 -8.16
N CYS A 16 -9.37 -11.69 -7.37
CA CYS A 16 -9.55 -11.16 -6.02
C CYS A 16 -8.30 -11.38 -5.14
N SER A 17 -7.59 -12.51 -5.35
CA SER A 17 -6.35 -12.81 -4.61
C SER A 17 -5.23 -11.84 -4.98
N GLU A 18 -5.12 -11.45 -6.24
CA GLU A 18 -4.10 -10.49 -6.70
C GLU A 18 -4.35 -9.10 -6.09
N VAL A 19 -5.60 -8.67 -6.07
CA VAL A 19 -5.99 -7.37 -5.51
C VAL A 19 -5.72 -7.32 -4.01
N LEU A 20 -6.06 -8.38 -3.26
CA LEU A 20 -5.79 -8.46 -1.84
C LEU A 20 -4.29 -8.55 -1.53
N HIS A 21 -3.50 -9.21 -2.38
CA HIS A 21 -2.04 -9.26 -2.19
C HIS A 21 -1.39 -7.87 -2.37
N ARG A 22 -1.92 -7.05 -3.28
CA ARG A 22 -1.40 -5.71 -3.60
C ARG A 22 -2.13 -4.57 -2.88
N VAL A 23 -3.08 -4.88 -1.99
CA VAL A 23 -3.90 -3.88 -1.29
C VAL A 23 -3.05 -2.94 -0.42
N TYR A 24 -1.96 -3.45 0.15
CA TYR A 24 -1.03 -2.67 0.96
C TYR A 24 -0.27 -1.63 0.13
N GLU A 25 0.25 -2.03 -1.03
CA GLU A 25 0.88 -1.12 -2.00
C GLU A 25 -0.11 -0.02 -2.43
N TYR A 26 -1.39 -0.37 -2.61
CA TYR A 26 -2.44 0.59 -2.95
C TYR A 26 -2.71 1.57 -1.80
N LEU A 27 -2.79 1.07 -0.57
CA LEU A 27 -2.97 1.88 0.64
C LEU A 27 -1.79 2.82 0.91
N ASP A 28 -0.56 2.42 0.57
CA ASP A 28 0.65 3.23 0.75
C ASP A 28 0.96 4.14 -0.45
N GLY A 29 0.26 3.96 -1.58
CA GLY A 29 0.46 4.76 -2.78
C GLY A 29 1.73 4.40 -3.57
N GLU A 30 2.22 3.17 -3.42
CA GLU A 30 3.50 2.71 -3.98
C GLU A 30 3.37 2.12 -5.40
N MET A 31 2.20 2.26 -6.02
CA MET A 31 1.88 1.65 -7.31
C MET A 31 1.77 2.65 -8.46
N THR A 32 1.92 2.13 -9.68
CA THR A 32 1.75 2.92 -10.90
C THR A 32 0.31 3.38 -11.05
N THR A 33 0.10 4.52 -11.74
CA THR A 33 -1.25 5.06 -11.98
C THR A 33 -2.18 4.07 -12.67
N ALA A 34 -1.65 3.24 -13.57
CA ALA A 34 -2.40 2.19 -14.26
C ALA A 34 -2.89 1.10 -13.28
N ASP A 35 -2.04 0.67 -12.36
CA ASP A 35 -2.39 -0.37 -11.37
C ASP A 35 -3.36 0.15 -10.31
N THR A 36 -3.19 1.42 -9.89
CA THR A 36 -4.14 2.10 -8.98
C THR A 36 -5.56 2.10 -9.55
N VAL A 37 -5.71 2.38 -10.85
CA VAL A 37 -7.03 2.39 -11.50
C VAL A 37 -7.64 0.98 -11.54
N LYS A 38 -6.85 -0.06 -11.84
CA LYS A 38 -7.33 -1.44 -11.87
C LYS A 38 -7.83 -1.90 -10.50
N ILE A 39 -7.03 -1.69 -9.46
CA ILE A 39 -7.41 -2.08 -8.08
C ILE A 39 -8.65 -1.30 -7.63
N LYS A 40 -8.70 0.00 -7.91
CA LYS A 40 -9.87 0.82 -7.59
C LYS A 40 -11.15 0.29 -8.27
N GLN A 41 -11.09 -0.02 -9.57
CA GLN A 41 -12.23 -0.58 -10.30
C GLN A 41 -12.69 -1.91 -9.70
N HIS A 42 -11.75 -2.76 -9.29
CA HIS A 42 -12.08 -4.03 -8.63
C HIS A 42 -12.76 -3.79 -7.27
N LEU A 43 -12.22 -2.90 -6.43
CA LEU A 43 -12.82 -2.58 -5.12
C LEU A 43 -14.24 -1.99 -5.26
N GLU A 44 -14.49 -1.20 -6.32
CA GLU A 44 -15.83 -0.67 -6.63
C GLU A 44 -16.80 -1.76 -7.10
N ALA A 45 -16.31 -2.80 -7.78
CA ALA A 45 -17.12 -3.90 -8.30
C ALA A 45 -17.27 -5.10 -7.34
N CYS A 46 -16.36 -5.24 -6.37
CA CYS A 46 -16.25 -6.42 -5.51
C CYS A 46 -16.41 -6.04 -4.02
N GLY A 47 -17.64 -6.18 -3.51
CA GLY A 47 -17.97 -5.93 -2.10
C GLY A 47 -17.12 -6.71 -1.08
N PRO A 48 -16.81 -8.00 -1.29
CA PRO A 48 -15.92 -8.76 -0.40
C PRO A 48 -14.51 -8.16 -0.29
N CYS A 49 -13.90 -7.77 -1.40
CA CYS A 49 -12.58 -7.13 -1.40
C CYS A 49 -12.62 -5.73 -0.78
N LEU A 50 -13.70 -4.97 -1.02
CA LEU A 50 -13.91 -3.68 -0.36
C LEU A 50 -13.97 -3.82 1.17
N HIS A 51 -14.65 -4.85 1.68
CA HIS A 51 -14.73 -5.09 3.12
C HIS A 51 -13.35 -5.40 3.74
N GLN A 52 -12.52 -6.20 3.06
CA GLN A 52 -11.16 -6.48 3.51
C GLN A 52 -10.28 -5.21 3.46
N TYR A 53 -10.41 -4.42 2.39
CA TYR A 53 -9.74 -3.13 2.26
C TYR A 53 -10.07 -2.17 3.43
N ASP A 54 -11.34 -2.05 3.79
CA ASP A 54 -11.78 -1.19 4.90
C ASP A 54 -11.17 -1.65 6.24
N LEU A 55 -11.07 -2.97 6.45
CA LEU A 55 -10.43 -3.55 7.63
C LEU A 55 -8.94 -3.21 7.68
N ASP A 56 -8.22 -3.40 6.58
CA ASP A 56 -6.79 -3.08 6.48
C ASP A 56 -6.53 -1.58 6.66
N GLN A 57 -7.41 -0.72 6.13
CA GLN A 57 -7.35 0.72 6.35
C GLN A 57 -7.54 1.08 7.83
N ALA A 58 -8.52 0.48 8.50
CA ALA A 58 -8.77 0.68 9.92
C ALA A 58 -7.59 0.18 10.78
N LEU A 59 -6.98 -0.94 10.39
CA LEU A 59 -5.78 -1.48 11.02
C LEU A 59 -4.59 -0.54 10.88
N LYS A 60 -4.30 -0.03 9.66
CA LYS A 60 -3.25 0.98 9.45
C LYS A 60 -3.50 2.24 10.27
N ALA A 61 -4.75 2.71 10.34
CA ALA A 61 -5.11 3.86 11.16
C ALA A 61 -4.90 3.60 12.67
N LEU A 62 -5.15 2.37 13.14
CA LEU A 62 -4.86 1.95 14.51
C LEU A 62 -3.37 1.93 14.79
N VAL A 63 -2.57 1.28 13.94
CA VAL A 63 -1.11 1.24 14.13
C VAL A 63 -0.54 2.67 14.13
N LYS A 64 -0.96 3.50 13.18
CA LYS A 64 -0.52 4.90 13.10
C LYS A 64 -0.86 5.68 14.37
N ARG A 65 -2.06 5.52 14.94
CA ARG A 65 -2.43 6.22 16.18
C ARG A 65 -1.56 5.79 17.37
N SER A 66 -1.27 4.50 17.46
CA SER A 66 -0.50 3.93 18.58
C SER A 66 0.98 4.29 18.49
N CYS A 67 1.52 4.44 17.28
CA CYS A 67 2.91 4.79 17.03
C CYS A 67 3.17 6.30 16.86
N ALA A 68 2.12 7.14 16.85
CA ALA A 68 2.26 8.60 16.65
C ALA A 68 2.90 9.35 17.84
N CYS A 69 3.17 8.68 18.97
CA CYS A 69 3.77 9.31 20.15
C CYS A 69 5.29 9.52 20.05
N GLU A 70 5.98 8.88 19.09
CA GLU A 70 7.43 9.02 18.95
C GLU A 70 7.76 9.84 17.70
N GLU A 71 8.07 11.12 17.89
CA GLU A 71 8.61 11.94 16.81
C GLU A 71 10.03 11.48 16.45
N ALA A 72 10.30 11.36 15.15
CA ALA A 72 11.63 11.03 14.67
C ALA A 72 12.65 12.11 15.11
N PRO A 73 13.85 11.74 15.59
CA PRO A 73 14.86 12.70 16.00
C PRO A 73 15.21 13.69 14.89
N VAL A 74 15.33 14.98 15.22
CA VAL A 74 15.67 16.06 14.26
C VAL A 74 16.99 15.79 13.54
N GLU A 75 17.93 15.15 14.22
CA GLU A 75 19.23 14.73 13.70
C GLU A 75 19.08 13.75 12.53
N LEU A 76 18.16 12.78 12.65
CA LEU A 76 17.86 11.81 11.59
C LEU A 76 17.31 12.52 10.36
N ARG A 77 16.34 13.43 10.55
CA ARG A 77 15.78 14.23 9.46
C ARG A 77 16.86 15.05 8.76
N THR A 78 17.72 15.72 9.52
CA THR A 78 18.82 16.53 8.99
C THR A 78 19.78 15.69 8.17
N SER A 79 20.16 14.50 8.67
CA SER A 79 21.03 13.55 7.98
C SER A 79 20.42 13.05 6.66
N ILE A 80 19.14 12.65 6.68
CA ILE A 80 18.42 12.19 5.50
C ILE A 80 18.39 13.29 4.43
N MET A 81 17.97 14.51 4.81
CA MET A 81 17.88 15.62 3.88
C MET A 81 19.24 15.95 3.26
N ALA A 82 20.30 16.03 4.06
CA ALA A 82 21.65 16.28 3.56
C ALA A 82 22.05 15.25 2.50
N ARG A 83 21.81 13.96 2.75
CA ARG A 83 22.14 12.87 1.82
C ARG A 83 21.33 12.93 0.52
N ILE A 84 20.03 13.25 0.59
CA ILE A 84 19.17 13.35 -0.60
C ILE A 84 19.54 14.57 -1.46
N THR A 85 19.96 15.67 -0.84
CA THR A 85 20.33 16.90 -1.58
C THR A 85 21.77 16.92 -2.08
N THR A 86 22.61 15.96 -1.68
CA THR A 86 24.02 15.95 -2.08
C THR A 86 24.15 15.47 -3.52
N ILE A 87 24.53 16.37 -4.43
CA ILE A 87 24.90 16.03 -5.80
C ILE A 87 26.30 15.41 -5.79
N ARG A 88 26.40 14.15 -6.24
CA ARG A 88 27.69 13.48 -6.45
C ARG A 88 28.08 13.65 -7.92
N TYR A 89 29.26 14.24 -8.16
CA TYR A 89 29.90 14.22 -9.47
C TYR A 89 30.93 13.09 -9.48
N GLU A 90 30.73 12.11 -10.35
CA GLU A 90 31.77 11.14 -10.69
C GLU A 90 32.57 11.70 -11.86
N ILE A 91 33.80 12.11 -11.59
CA ILE A 91 34.73 12.51 -12.65
C ILE A 91 35.33 11.22 -13.20
N SER A 92 34.86 10.81 -14.38
CA SER A 92 35.50 9.77 -15.17
C SER A 92 36.72 10.36 -15.88
N GLU A 93 37.91 9.86 -15.57
CA GLU A 93 39.14 10.07 -16.36
C GLU A 93 39.11 9.23 -17.64
#